data_AF-A0A1E5PAH1-F1
#
_entry.id   AF-A0A1E5PAH1-F1
#
_cell.length_a   1.000
_cell.length_b   1.000
_cell.length_c   1.000
_cell.angle_alpha   90.00
_cell.angle_beta   90.00
_cell.angle_gamma   90.00
#
_symmetry.space_group_name_H-M   'P 1'
#
loop_
_entity.id
_entity.type
_entity.pdbx_description
1 polymer ?
#
loop_
_entity_poly.entity_id
_entity_poly.type
_entity_poly.pdbx_seq_one_letter_code
_entity_poly.pdbx_strand_id
1 'polypeptide(L)'
;MSLRRILATAAVAAVTTPVVLLSVTPAFADTRPAAQEQPGKPTLAQLEKAAAEAQRAYDDAVLAEKDGRKVLEAALSDTSPLAVAAAAAKKEAADAATAKTAAEKALADARTALDALPETATEEERAAAEKAVTDAEATVRTADETKTAADARAQTAMTARDDARVAAARQYGLLQKAVEKTLETKTAADEALAKAREEAEDDGDDDNEGDDDCAPADLTTVATGLPSKVVAGEWVTFRLRVTNESAQTMDDVHPYAFAHATDTSGLKDTSDLLRLQWSSASSTAWNTVDESGTLSTISPLKAGAHSDIKLRLKADAKAPAGHGAAFVAGYYINDDESCGGTPGAEMYEFDIAAAGSNPGKVPDAEPKPDKTPAPGPTPSATAPAPRPLGGAATQPVNGSLAATGSSAAVPQLALAAAATVAAGAGAVFVVRRRKAGSAA
;
A
#
# COMPACT_ATOMS: atom_id res chain seq x y z
N MET A 1 -7.54 46.20 -35.85
CA MET A 1 -7.14 44.79 -36.08
C MET A 1 -5.62 44.70 -36.10
N SER A 2 -5.00 43.98 -35.17
CA SER A 2 -3.66 43.37 -35.32
C SER A 2 -3.32 42.59 -34.05
N LEU A 3 -3.45 41.26 -34.07
CA LEU A 3 -3.11 40.43 -32.92
C LEU A 3 -1.59 40.32 -32.77
N ARG A 4 -1.08 40.52 -31.54
CA ARG A 4 0.22 40.01 -31.13
C ARG A 4 0.03 39.18 -29.86
N ARG A 5 -0.01 37.86 -30.03
CA ARG A 5 0.03 36.89 -28.93
C ARG A 5 1.42 36.95 -28.31
N ILE A 6 1.50 37.22 -27.01
CA ILE A 6 2.72 37.02 -26.21
C ILE A 6 2.47 35.77 -25.37
N LEU A 7 3.24 34.71 -25.62
CA LEU A 7 3.21 33.52 -24.78
C LEU A 7 3.88 33.86 -23.44
N ALA A 8 3.16 33.65 -22.34
CA ALA A 8 3.76 33.65 -21.00
C ALA A 8 4.35 32.26 -20.72
N THR A 9 5.67 32.20 -20.56
CA THR A 9 6.40 30.97 -20.27
C THR A 9 6.16 30.55 -18.81
N ALA A 10 5.31 29.56 -18.60
CA ALA A 10 5.06 29.00 -17.27
C ALA A 10 6.24 28.11 -16.84
N ALA A 11 7.06 28.60 -15.92
CA ALA A 11 8.10 27.80 -15.26
C ALA A 11 7.47 26.87 -14.21
N VAL A 12 7.04 25.69 -14.63
CA VAL A 12 6.59 24.63 -13.72
C VAL A 12 7.82 24.01 -13.05
N ALA A 13 7.92 24.15 -11.72
CA ALA A 13 8.91 23.43 -10.93
C ALA A 13 8.50 21.94 -10.89
N ALA A 14 9.13 21.14 -11.76
CA ALA A 14 8.90 19.70 -11.81
C ALA A 14 9.50 19.02 -10.56
N VAL A 15 8.65 18.64 -9.61
CA VAL A 15 9.03 17.69 -8.55
C VAL A 15 9.11 16.31 -9.19
N THR A 16 10.33 15.91 -9.57
CA THR A 16 10.61 14.60 -10.17
C THR A 16 10.58 13.51 -9.10
N THR A 17 9.42 12.86 -8.93
CA THR A 17 9.33 11.55 -8.27
C THR A 17 9.60 10.45 -9.30
N PRO A 18 10.63 9.61 -9.13
CA PRO A 18 10.86 8.48 -10.02
C PRO A 18 9.86 7.36 -9.71
N VAL A 19 8.79 7.29 -10.51
CA VAL A 19 7.96 6.08 -10.61
C VAL A 19 8.78 5.02 -11.33
N VAL A 20 9.28 4.02 -10.59
CA VAL A 20 9.93 2.84 -11.17
C VAL A 20 8.97 1.66 -11.03
N LEU A 21 8.44 1.21 -12.16
CA LEU A 21 7.68 -0.03 -12.28
C LEU A 21 8.42 -0.98 -13.24
N LEU A 22 8.74 -2.18 -12.74
CA LEU A 22 8.93 -3.44 -13.45
C LEU A 22 9.94 -3.50 -14.62
N SER A 23 11.09 -4.14 -14.37
CA SER A 23 11.62 -5.16 -15.28
C SER A 23 12.51 -6.16 -14.53
N VAL A 24 12.30 -7.45 -14.76
CA VAL A 24 13.05 -8.56 -14.15
C VAL A 24 14.07 -9.09 -15.16
N THR A 25 15.31 -9.31 -14.76
CA THR A 25 16.15 -10.46 -15.21
C THR A 25 17.35 -10.63 -14.25
N PRO A 26 17.84 -11.86 -14.03
CA PRO A 26 18.83 -12.15 -12.98
C PRO A 26 20.29 -12.12 -13.46
N ALA A 27 21.21 -11.73 -12.57
CA ALA A 27 22.66 -11.85 -12.77
C ALA A 27 23.37 -12.32 -11.49
N PHE A 28 23.79 -13.59 -11.54
CA PHE A 28 24.64 -14.40 -10.67
C PHE A 28 25.33 -13.83 -9.40
N ALA A 29 25.16 -14.64 -8.35
CA ALA A 29 26.19 -15.15 -7.42
C ALA A 29 26.88 -14.20 -6.43
N ASP A 30 26.41 -14.25 -5.18
CA ASP A 30 27.29 -14.19 -4.00
C ASP A 30 26.91 -15.34 -3.06
N THR A 31 27.89 -16.13 -2.62
CA THR A 31 27.66 -17.39 -1.90
C THR A 31 27.66 -17.20 -0.40
N ARG A 32 26.46 -17.04 0.18
CA ARG A 32 26.18 -17.34 1.59
C ARG A 32 25.00 -18.31 1.68
N PRO A 33 24.99 -19.26 2.64
CA PRO A 33 23.83 -20.11 2.87
C PRO A 33 22.69 -19.25 3.39
N ALA A 34 21.71 -18.97 2.53
CA ALA A 34 20.43 -18.39 2.93
C ALA A 34 19.62 -19.46 3.67
N ALA A 35 18.92 -19.05 4.73
CA ALA A 35 17.87 -19.89 5.31
C ALA A 35 16.80 -20.16 4.25
N GLN A 36 16.23 -21.36 4.26
CA GLN A 36 15.18 -21.76 3.32
C GLN A 36 13.89 -21.00 3.63
N GLU A 37 13.56 -19.97 2.83
CA GLU A 37 12.22 -19.38 2.81
C GLU A 37 11.27 -20.28 2.01
N GLN A 38 10.13 -20.65 2.61
CA GLN A 38 9.04 -21.33 1.90
C GLN A 38 8.35 -20.37 0.92
N PRO A 39 7.92 -20.83 -0.27
CA PRO A 39 7.22 -19.99 -1.23
C PRO A 39 5.71 -19.91 -0.94
N GLY A 40 5.21 -18.80 -0.39
CA GLY A 40 3.77 -18.51 -0.45
C GLY A 40 3.21 -17.51 0.56
N LYS A 41 3.43 -17.74 1.86
CA LYS A 41 2.93 -16.87 2.95
C LYS A 41 4.06 -15.97 3.50
N PRO A 42 3.80 -14.67 3.80
CA PRO A 42 4.74 -13.85 4.55
C PRO A 42 4.95 -14.40 5.95
N THR A 43 6.19 -14.40 6.45
CA THR A 43 6.47 -14.82 7.83
C THR A 43 5.98 -13.79 8.85
N LEU A 44 5.73 -14.20 10.10
CA LEU A 44 5.31 -13.27 11.17
C LEU A 44 6.26 -12.07 11.30
N ALA A 45 7.58 -12.29 11.24
CA ALA A 45 8.58 -11.21 11.26
C ALA A 45 8.51 -10.27 10.03
N GLN A 46 8.07 -10.77 8.86
CA GLN A 46 7.82 -9.94 7.69
C GLN A 46 6.53 -9.11 7.85
N LEU A 47 5.48 -9.67 8.49
CA LEU A 47 4.23 -8.96 8.80
C LEU A 47 4.43 -7.89 9.89
N GLU A 48 5.17 -8.18 10.95
CA GLU A 48 5.54 -7.18 11.97
C GLU A 48 6.32 -6.01 11.37
N LYS A 49 7.24 -6.30 10.45
CA LYS A 49 7.97 -5.28 9.70
C LYS A 49 7.02 -4.48 8.80
N ALA A 50 6.09 -5.13 8.10
CA ALA A 50 5.12 -4.46 7.23
C ALA A 50 4.17 -3.54 8.01
N ALA A 51 3.65 -4.00 9.16
CA ALA A 51 2.84 -3.19 10.07
C ALA A 51 3.63 -1.99 10.63
N ALA A 52 4.89 -2.19 11.04
CA ALA A 52 5.76 -1.11 11.48
C ALA A 52 6.09 -0.08 10.38
N GLU A 53 6.24 -0.52 9.13
CA GLU A 53 6.42 0.37 7.97
C GLU A 53 5.13 1.13 7.62
N ALA A 54 3.96 0.47 7.69
CA ALA A 54 2.66 1.10 7.46
C ALA A 54 2.29 2.11 8.57
N GLN A 55 2.56 1.79 9.84
CA GLN A 55 2.44 2.72 10.98
C GLN A 55 3.28 3.98 10.76
N ARG A 56 4.56 3.84 10.37
CA ARG A 56 5.42 5.00 10.08
C ARG A 56 4.89 5.83 8.91
N ALA A 57 4.44 5.18 7.84
CA ALA A 57 3.85 5.89 6.69
C ALA A 57 2.57 6.65 7.07
N TYR A 58 1.76 6.11 7.97
CA TYR A 58 0.60 6.80 8.55
C TYR A 58 1.00 7.99 9.43
N ASP A 59 1.96 7.82 10.34
CA ASP A 59 2.44 8.90 11.21
C ASP A 59 3.08 10.06 10.40
N ASP A 60 3.88 9.74 9.39
CA ASP A 60 4.46 10.72 8.46
C ASP A 60 3.37 11.46 7.66
N ALA A 61 2.32 10.75 7.22
CA ALA A 61 1.18 11.37 6.53
C ALA A 61 0.38 12.31 7.46
N VAL A 62 0.16 11.92 8.73
CA VAL A 62 -0.53 12.75 9.73
C VAL A 62 0.30 14.00 10.09
N LEU A 63 1.63 13.87 10.20
CA LEU A 63 2.54 15.00 10.37
C LEU A 63 2.50 15.95 9.16
N ALA A 64 2.51 15.39 7.94
CA ALA A 64 2.40 16.18 6.72
C ALA A 64 1.04 16.90 6.60
N GLU A 65 -0.07 16.25 6.96
CA GLU A 65 -1.42 16.85 7.00
C GLU A 65 -1.49 18.00 8.03
N LYS A 66 -0.90 17.80 9.21
CA LYS A 66 -0.78 18.83 10.26
C LYS A 66 0.04 20.05 9.82
N ASP A 67 1.13 19.85 9.08
CA ASP A 67 1.93 20.96 8.55
C ASP A 67 1.26 21.63 7.34
N GLY A 68 0.62 20.85 6.46
CA GLY A 68 -0.22 21.36 5.37
C GLY A 68 -1.41 22.19 5.86
N ARG A 69 -2.01 21.84 7.00
CA ARG A 69 -3.06 22.63 7.66
C ARG A 69 -2.56 24.04 8.01
N LYS A 70 -1.35 24.18 8.56
CA LYS A 70 -0.75 25.49 8.87
C LYS A 70 -0.54 26.34 7.60
N VAL A 71 -0.15 25.69 6.50
CA VAL A 71 -0.01 26.37 5.19
C VAL A 71 -1.37 26.84 4.67
N LEU A 72 -2.41 26.03 4.80
CA LEU A 72 -3.78 26.40 4.46
C LEU A 72 -4.30 27.57 5.32
N GLU A 73 -4.13 27.49 6.65
CA GLU A 73 -4.49 28.57 7.58
C GLU A 73 -3.76 29.88 7.25
N ALA A 74 -2.45 29.81 6.96
CA ALA A 74 -1.66 30.96 6.56
C ALA A 74 -2.12 31.58 5.22
N ALA A 75 -2.54 30.76 4.25
CA ALA A 75 -3.09 31.24 2.97
C ALA A 75 -4.52 31.81 3.09
N LEU A 76 -5.33 31.24 3.99
CA LEU A 76 -6.68 31.72 4.27
C LEU A 76 -6.67 32.99 5.12
N SER A 77 -5.64 33.23 5.95
CA SER A 77 -5.54 34.43 6.79
C SER A 77 -5.70 35.73 6.00
N ASP A 78 -6.47 36.68 6.54
CA ASP A 78 -6.59 38.03 6.00
C ASP A 78 -5.33 38.89 6.23
N THR A 79 -4.40 38.43 7.08
CA THR A 79 -3.05 39.00 7.22
C THR A 79 -2.03 38.41 6.26
N SER A 80 -2.42 37.46 5.39
CA SER A 80 -1.54 36.93 4.36
C SER A 80 -1.12 38.04 3.38
N PRO A 81 0.11 38.02 2.81
CA PRO A 81 0.57 39.08 1.90
C PRO A 81 -0.37 39.35 0.72
N LEU A 82 -1.00 38.30 0.18
CA LEU A 82 -1.97 38.42 -0.91
C LEU A 82 -3.33 38.97 -0.45
N ALA A 83 -3.80 38.63 0.76
CA ALA A 83 -5.02 39.23 1.30
C ALA A 83 -4.83 40.72 1.62
N VAL A 84 -3.68 41.10 2.20
CA VAL A 84 -3.31 42.50 2.44
C VAL A 84 -3.20 43.28 1.13
N ALA A 85 -2.53 42.72 0.10
CA ALA A 85 -2.45 43.35 -1.22
C ALA A 85 -3.82 43.50 -1.89
N ALA A 86 -4.68 42.48 -1.83
CA ALA A 86 -6.05 42.55 -2.36
C ALA A 86 -6.91 43.58 -1.62
N ALA A 87 -6.78 43.69 -0.28
CA ALA A 87 -7.47 44.70 0.52
C ALA A 87 -7.00 46.12 0.18
N ALA A 88 -5.69 46.34 0.02
CA ALA A 88 -5.12 47.62 -0.40
C ALA A 88 -5.59 48.04 -1.80
N ALA A 89 -5.53 47.14 -2.78
CA ALA A 89 -5.98 47.42 -4.14
C ALA A 89 -7.51 47.67 -4.21
N LYS A 90 -8.31 46.94 -3.43
CA LYS A 90 -9.75 47.20 -3.29
C LYS A 90 -10.04 48.57 -2.66
N LYS A 91 -9.21 49.02 -1.71
CA LYS A 91 -9.30 50.37 -1.15
C LYS A 91 -8.95 51.43 -2.19
N GLU A 92 -7.86 51.25 -2.95
CA GLU A 92 -7.48 52.15 -4.06
C GLU A 92 -8.64 52.32 -5.07
N ALA A 93 -9.30 51.22 -5.45
CA ALA A 93 -10.47 51.26 -6.35
C ALA A 93 -11.67 52.03 -5.75
N ALA A 94 -11.95 51.87 -4.46
CA ALA A 94 -13.02 52.61 -3.77
C ALA A 94 -12.71 54.10 -3.62
N ASP A 95 -11.45 54.45 -3.30
CA ASP A 95 -10.99 55.83 -3.21
C ASP A 95 -11.04 56.50 -4.61
N ALA A 96 -10.63 55.80 -5.68
CA ALA A 96 -10.74 56.27 -7.06
C ALA A 96 -12.20 56.43 -7.54
N ALA A 97 -13.10 55.52 -7.17
CA ALA A 97 -14.53 55.66 -7.45
C ALA A 97 -15.17 56.87 -6.72
N THR A 98 -14.67 57.19 -5.53
CA THR A 98 -15.08 58.40 -4.78
C THR A 98 -14.57 59.67 -5.49
N ALA A 99 -13.31 59.67 -5.92
CA ALA A 99 -12.73 60.78 -6.69
C ALA A 99 -13.46 61.02 -8.02
N LYS A 100 -13.84 59.95 -8.73
CA LYS A 100 -14.69 60.03 -9.92
C LYS A 100 -16.02 60.72 -9.63
N THR A 101 -16.76 60.25 -8.61
CA THR A 101 -18.05 60.85 -8.22
C THR A 101 -17.92 62.34 -7.91
N ALA A 102 -16.82 62.75 -7.25
CA ALA A 102 -16.54 64.15 -6.96
C ALA A 102 -16.25 64.98 -8.24
N ALA A 103 -15.50 64.43 -9.19
CA ALA A 103 -15.24 65.08 -10.49
C ALA A 103 -16.51 65.23 -11.33
N GLU A 104 -17.36 64.19 -11.39
CA GLU A 104 -18.66 64.23 -12.08
C GLU A 104 -19.59 65.29 -11.48
N LYS A 105 -19.61 65.42 -10.14
CA LYS A 105 -20.32 66.51 -9.47
C LYS A 105 -19.75 67.88 -9.83
N ALA A 106 -18.43 68.05 -9.81
CA ALA A 106 -17.80 69.33 -10.17
C ALA A 106 -18.12 69.75 -11.62
N LEU A 107 -18.19 68.80 -12.56
CA LEU A 107 -18.63 69.05 -13.93
C LEU A 107 -20.11 69.46 -14.02
N ALA A 108 -20.99 68.81 -13.25
CA ALA A 108 -22.40 69.19 -13.20
C ALA A 108 -22.60 70.60 -12.61
N ASP A 109 -21.87 70.92 -11.53
CA ASP A 109 -21.89 72.24 -10.90
C ASP A 109 -21.32 73.32 -11.85
N ALA A 110 -20.24 73.04 -12.58
CA ALA A 110 -19.66 73.96 -13.57
C ALA A 110 -20.58 74.23 -14.77
N ARG A 111 -21.26 73.20 -15.29
CA ARG A 111 -22.28 73.36 -16.35
C ARG A 111 -23.47 74.20 -15.87
N THR A 112 -23.95 73.92 -14.65
CA THR A 112 -25.01 74.72 -14.01
C THR A 112 -24.61 76.20 -13.86
N ALA A 113 -23.34 76.48 -13.55
CA ALA A 113 -22.85 77.85 -13.45
C ALA A 113 -22.77 78.57 -14.81
N LEU A 114 -22.39 77.85 -15.88
CA LEU A 114 -22.40 78.36 -17.25
C LEU A 114 -23.84 78.68 -17.73
N ASP A 115 -24.77 77.75 -17.50
CA ASP A 115 -26.20 77.91 -17.86
C ASP A 115 -26.90 79.04 -17.06
N ALA A 116 -26.37 79.40 -15.89
CA ALA A 116 -26.90 80.46 -15.03
C ALA A 116 -26.39 81.88 -15.37
N LEU A 117 -25.49 82.04 -16.35
CA LEU A 117 -24.99 83.36 -16.74
C LEU A 117 -26.11 84.23 -17.35
N PRO A 118 -26.30 85.48 -16.89
CA PRO A 118 -27.29 86.38 -17.49
C PRO A 118 -26.90 86.76 -18.93
N GLU A 119 -27.85 87.22 -19.74
CA GLU A 119 -27.53 87.69 -21.10
C GLU A 119 -26.53 88.86 -21.10
N THR A 120 -26.51 89.66 -20.03
CA THR A 120 -25.57 90.77 -19.82
C THR A 120 -24.18 90.35 -19.34
N ALA A 121 -23.90 89.05 -19.16
CA ALA A 121 -22.57 88.56 -18.78
C ALA A 121 -21.52 88.90 -19.86
N THR A 122 -20.33 89.32 -19.44
CA THR A 122 -19.26 89.73 -20.38
C THR A 122 -18.66 88.53 -21.11
N GLU A 123 -17.98 88.78 -22.23
CA GLU A 123 -17.24 87.75 -22.97
C GLU A 123 -16.20 87.05 -22.08
N GLU A 124 -15.55 87.79 -21.18
CA GLU A 124 -14.59 87.24 -20.21
C GLU A 124 -15.27 86.32 -19.18
N GLU A 125 -16.46 86.68 -18.68
CA GLU A 125 -17.24 85.84 -17.75
C GLU A 125 -17.71 84.55 -18.42
N ARG A 126 -18.18 84.63 -19.68
CA ARG A 126 -18.56 83.46 -20.50
C ARG A 126 -17.37 82.55 -20.75
N ALA A 127 -16.25 83.10 -21.25
CA ALA A 127 -15.04 82.34 -21.51
C ALA A 127 -14.46 81.68 -20.25
N ALA A 128 -14.57 82.32 -19.08
CA ALA A 128 -14.17 81.74 -17.81
C ALA A 128 -15.04 80.53 -17.41
N ALA A 129 -16.36 80.61 -17.61
CA ALA A 129 -17.28 79.51 -17.33
C ALA A 129 -17.13 78.33 -18.31
N GLU A 130 -16.97 78.61 -19.62
CA GLU A 130 -16.67 77.58 -20.63
C GLU A 130 -15.34 76.86 -20.36
N LYS A 131 -14.32 77.62 -19.93
CA LYS A 131 -13.05 77.04 -19.49
C LYS A 131 -13.24 76.16 -18.25
N ALA A 132 -14.03 76.58 -17.27
CA ALA A 132 -14.30 75.79 -16.07
C ALA A 132 -14.99 74.44 -16.40
N VAL A 133 -15.94 74.43 -17.35
CA VAL A 133 -16.53 73.19 -17.87
C VAL A 133 -15.47 72.32 -18.54
N THR A 134 -14.63 72.89 -19.41
CA THR A 134 -13.56 72.16 -20.11
C THR A 134 -12.54 71.53 -19.15
N ASP A 135 -12.11 72.28 -18.13
CA ASP A 135 -11.19 71.79 -17.08
C ASP A 135 -11.84 70.66 -16.25
N ALA A 136 -13.14 70.77 -15.96
CA ALA A 136 -13.90 69.74 -15.25
C ALA A 136 -14.08 68.46 -16.09
N GLU A 137 -14.33 68.56 -17.40
CA GLU A 137 -14.38 67.41 -18.31
C GLU A 137 -13.04 66.67 -18.40
N ALA A 138 -11.93 67.41 -18.44
CA ALA A 138 -10.58 66.82 -18.38
C ALA A 138 -10.35 66.11 -17.03
N THR A 139 -10.85 66.68 -15.93
CA THR A 139 -10.78 66.09 -14.59
C THR A 139 -11.59 64.79 -14.50
N VAL A 140 -12.82 64.77 -15.03
CA VAL A 140 -13.66 63.55 -15.10
C VAL A 140 -12.96 62.45 -15.90
N ARG A 141 -12.42 62.76 -17.08
CA ARG A 141 -11.68 61.79 -17.91
C ARG A 141 -10.49 61.17 -17.16
N THR A 142 -9.72 62.01 -16.47
CA THR A 142 -8.56 61.57 -15.66
C THR A 142 -9.01 60.67 -14.50
N ALA A 143 -10.12 61.00 -13.85
CA ALA A 143 -10.68 60.18 -12.78
C ALA A 143 -11.24 58.84 -13.30
N ASP A 144 -11.84 58.83 -14.50
CA ASP A 144 -12.31 57.61 -15.19
C ASP A 144 -11.17 56.65 -15.53
N GLU A 145 -10.08 57.16 -16.10
CA GLU A 145 -8.88 56.38 -16.40
C GLU A 145 -8.24 55.83 -15.11
N THR A 146 -8.16 56.67 -14.06
CA THR A 146 -7.65 56.27 -12.74
C THR A 146 -8.49 55.17 -12.11
N LYS A 147 -9.82 55.33 -12.11
CA LYS A 147 -10.78 54.34 -11.58
C LYS A 147 -10.68 53.02 -12.35
N THR A 148 -10.60 53.07 -13.68
CA THR A 148 -10.44 51.89 -14.53
C THR A 148 -9.13 51.14 -14.24
N ALA A 149 -8.03 51.86 -14.04
CA ALA A 149 -6.74 51.27 -13.67
C ALA A 149 -6.77 50.65 -12.26
N ALA A 150 -7.41 51.31 -11.28
CA ALA A 150 -7.53 50.82 -9.91
C ALA A 150 -8.42 49.57 -9.83
N ASP A 151 -9.56 49.54 -10.54
CA ASP A 151 -10.42 48.35 -10.65
C ASP A 151 -9.65 47.15 -11.24
N ALA A 152 -8.85 47.37 -12.28
CA ALA A 152 -8.03 46.32 -12.89
C ALA A 152 -6.96 45.77 -11.92
N ARG A 153 -6.34 46.64 -11.09
CA ARG A 153 -5.41 46.23 -10.02
C ARG A 153 -6.13 45.42 -8.94
N ALA A 154 -7.31 45.88 -8.51
CA ALA A 154 -8.12 45.20 -7.50
C ALA A 154 -8.54 43.79 -7.97
N GLN A 155 -9.04 43.65 -9.19
CA GLN A 155 -9.34 42.35 -9.81
C GLN A 155 -8.11 41.45 -9.84
N THR A 156 -6.98 41.94 -10.36
CA THR A 156 -5.72 41.16 -10.43
C THR A 156 -5.28 40.67 -9.05
N ALA A 157 -5.30 41.53 -8.03
CA ALA A 157 -4.89 41.17 -6.67
C ALA A 157 -5.87 40.19 -5.99
N MET A 158 -7.17 40.35 -6.21
CA MET A 158 -8.19 39.41 -5.72
C MET A 158 -8.05 38.03 -6.37
N THR A 159 -7.88 37.95 -7.70
CA THR A 159 -7.63 36.69 -8.40
C THR A 159 -6.37 36.00 -7.87
N ALA A 160 -5.25 36.71 -7.72
CA ALA A 160 -4.01 36.13 -7.19
C ALA A 160 -4.16 35.58 -5.75
N ARG A 161 -4.92 36.27 -4.89
CA ARG A 161 -5.25 35.78 -3.54
C ARG A 161 -6.10 34.51 -3.60
N ASP A 162 -7.13 34.50 -4.43
CA ASP A 162 -8.09 33.40 -4.47
C ASP A 162 -7.50 32.15 -5.15
N ASP A 163 -6.67 32.32 -6.19
CA ASP A 163 -5.87 31.24 -6.77
C ASP A 163 -4.91 30.62 -5.75
N ALA A 164 -4.24 31.44 -4.93
CA ALA A 164 -3.36 30.93 -3.87
C ALA A 164 -4.13 30.17 -2.78
N ARG A 165 -5.30 30.67 -2.36
CA ARG A 165 -6.20 29.99 -1.42
C ARG A 165 -6.70 28.65 -1.98
N VAL A 166 -7.10 28.61 -3.26
CA VAL A 166 -7.50 27.38 -3.96
C VAL A 166 -6.34 26.39 -4.10
N ALA A 167 -5.13 26.87 -4.42
CA ALA A 167 -3.94 26.04 -4.51
C ALA A 167 -3.60 25.39 -3.15
N ALA A 168 -3.61 26.17 -2.07
CA ALA A 168 -3.38 25.68 -0.71
C ALA A 168 -4.46 24.64 -0.30
N ALA A 169 -5.74 24.92 -0.57
CA ALA A 169 -6.83 23.99 -0.27
C ALA A 169 -6.73 22.68 -1.04
N ARG A 170 -6.34 22.73 -2.33
CA ARG A 170 -6.08 21.53 -3.15
C ARG A 170 -4.93 20.69 -2.61
N GLN A 171 -3.81 21.33 -2.22
CA GLN A 171 -2.68 20.63 -1.61
C GLN A 171 -3.05 19.97 -0.28
N TYR A 172 -3.77 20.70 0.58
CA TYR A 172 -4.28 20.14 1.83
C TYR A 172 -5.23 18.94 1.61
N GLY A 173 -6.13 19.02 0.63
CA GLY A 173 -6.99 17.88 0.25
C GLY A 173 -6.24 16.66 -0.30
N LEU A 174 -5.03 16.82 -0.86
CA LEU A 174 -4.16 15.69 -1.22
C LEU A 174 -3.53 15.04 0.02
N LEU A 175 -3.18 15.84 1.03
CA LEU A 175 -2.62 15.35 2.29
C LEU A 175 -3.67 14.58 3.11
N GLN A 176 -4.92 15.05 3.14
CA GLN A 176 -6.03 14.31 3.77
C GLN A 176 -6.23 12.92 3.12
N LYS A 177 -6.19 12.85 1.78
CA LYS A 177 -6.24 11.57 1.04
C LYS A 177 -5.02 10.68 1.27
N ALA A 178 -3.86 11.27 1.53
CA ALA A 178 -2.67 10.51 1.90
C ALA A 178 -2.86 9.84 3.27
N VAL A 179 -3.36 10.57 4.27
CA VAL A 179 -3.71 10.03 5.60
C VAL A 179 -4.76 8.92 5.50
N GLU A 180 -5.83 9.13 4.73
CA GLU A 180 -6.89 8.12 4.49
C GLU A 180 -6.29 6.83 3.92
N LYS A 181 -5.50 6.92 2.84
CA LYS A 181 -4.87 5.76 2.21
C LYS A 181 -3.83 5.06 3.10
N THR A 182 -3.04 5.82 3.86
CA THR A 182 -2.06 5.21 4.78
C THR A 182 -2.73 4.58 5.99
N LEU A 183 -3.89 5.10 6.43
CA LEU A 183 -4.72 4.46 7.46
C LEU A 183 -5.30 3.13 6.96
N GLU A 184 -5.88 3.08 5.75
CA GLU A 184 -6.33 1.82 5.12
C GLU A 184 -5.20 0.79 5.05
N THR A 185 -4.02 1.22 4.59
CA THR A 185 -2.83 0.36 4.48
C THR A 185 -2.35 -0.14 5.84
N LYS A 186 -2.38 0.73 6.86
CA LYS A 186 -2.04 0.40 8.25
C LYS A 186 -3.02 -0.59 8.84
N THR A 187 -4.33 -0.33 8.74
CA THR A 187 -5.39 -1.22 9.22
C THR A 187 -5.27 -2.60 8.58
N ALA A 188 -5.09 -2.70 7.26
CA ALA A 188 -4.90 -3.98 6.59
C ALA A 188 -3.61 -4.71 7.03
N ALA A 189 -2.52 -3.98 7.32
CA ALA A 189 -1.28 -4.58 7.83
C ALA A 189 -1.40 -5.03 9.30
N ASP A 190 -2.11 -4.27 10.13
CA ASP A 190 -2.41 -4.62 11.52
C ASP A 190 -3.38 -5.81 11.58
N GLU A 191 -4.41 -5.87 10.72
CA GLU A 191 -5.34 -7.00 10.59
C GLU A 191 -4.62 -8.26 10.09
N ALA A 192 -3.73 -8.14 9.10
CA ALA A 192 -2.92 -9.28 8.64
C ALA A 192 -1.93 -9.76 9.71
N LEU A 193 -1.35 -8.85 10.50
CA LEU A 193 -0.50 -9.21 11.63
C LEU A 193 -1.30 -9.81 12.79
N ALA A 194 -2.48 -9.29 13.09
CA ALA A 194 -3.39 -9.84 14.10
C ALA A 194 -3.82 -11.25 13.70
N LYS A 195 -4.31 -11.45 12.47
CA LYS A 195 -4.67 -12.78 11.96
C LYS A 195 -3.49 -13.75 11.92
N ALA A 196 -2.27 -13.29 11.65
CA ALA A 196 -1.08 -14.15 11.69
C ALA A 196 -0.53 -14.38 13.10
N ARG A 197 -0.97 -13.59 14.09
CA ARG A 197 -0.74 -13.86 15.52
C ARG A 197 -1.82 -14.76 16.08
N GLU A 198 -3.08 -14.57 15.69
CA GLU A 198 -4.17 -15.51 15.94
C GLU A 198 -3.81 -16.87 15.30
N GLU A 199 -3.43 -16.96 14.02
CA GLU A 199 -2.93 -18.24 13.43
C GLU A 199 -1.72 -18.81 14.19
N ALA A 200 -0.83 -17.99 14.76
CA ALA A 200 0.34 -18.46 15.52
C ALA A 200 0.06 -18.70 17.03
N GLU A 201 -1.10 -18.25 17.52
CA GLU A 201 -1.68 -18.51 18.82
C GLU A 201 -2.76 -19.62 18.70
N ASP A 202 -3.24 -19.99 17.51
CA ASP A 202 -3.99 -21.22 17.17
C ASP A 202 -2.99 -22.37 16.92
N ASP A 203 -1.82 -22.09 16.33
CA ASP A 203 -0.64 -22.99 16.33
C ASP A 203 0.00 -23.11 17.75
N GLY A 204 -0.60 -22.53 18.81
CA GLY A 204 0.00 -22.39 20.15
C GLY A 204 -0.95 -22.59 21.34
N ASP A 205 -2.20 -22.21 21.17
CA ASP A 205 -3.42 -22.58 21.88
C ASP A 205 -4.32 -23.30 20.86
N ASP A 206 -3.77 -24.32 20.19
CA ASP A 206 -4.60 -25.40 19.67
C ASP A 206 -5.26 -25.98 20.94
N ASP A 207 -6.52 -25.59 21.18
CA ASP A 207 -7.42 -26.15 22.20
C ASP A 207 -7.79 -27.60 21.81
N ASN A 208 -6.77 -28.37 21.42
CA ASN A 208 -6.64 -29.78 21.69
C ASN A 208 -6.68 -29.95 23.23
N GLU A 209 -7.91 -29.96 23.76
CA GLU A 209 -8.24 -30.80 24.92
C GLU A 209 -8.02 -32.28 24.54
N GLY A 210 -6.75 -32.66 24.30
CA GLY A 210 -6.32 -33.98 23.83
C GLY A 210 -5.08 -33.98 22.91
N ASP A 211 -3.89 -33.98 23.52
CA ASP A 211 -2.73 -34.77 23.03
C ASP A 211 -1.94 -34.30 21.78
N ASP A 212 -1.09 -33.26 21.94
CA ASP A 212 -0.04 -32.87 20.96
C ASP A 212 1.43 -33.05 21.44
N ASP A 213 1.66 -33.65 22.62
CA ASP A 213 3.01 -34.13 23.01
C ASP A 213 3.38 -35.47 22.32
N CYS A 214 2.60 -35.86 21.31
CA CYS A 214 2.62 -37.17 20.65
C CYS A 214 3.70 -37.26 19.57
N ALA A 215 4.83 -37.84 19.94
CA ALA A 215 5.96 -38.02 19.04
C ALA A 215 5.59 -38.82 17.76
N PRO A 216 6.22 -38.54 16.60
CA PRO A 216 6.04 -39.37 15.41
C PRO A 216 6.47 -40.81 15.71
N ALA A 217 5.56 -41.74 15.50
CA ALA A 217 5.65 -43.12 15.95
C ALA A 217 5.46 -44.11 14.79
N ASP A 218 5.60 -45.41 15.07
CA ASP A 218 5.39 -46.49 14.11
C ASP A 218 3.87 -46.72 13.83
N LEU A 219 3.13 -45.67 13.49
CA LEU A 219 1.73 -45.68 13.04
C LEU A 219 1.68 -45.18 11.59
N THR A 220 1.11 -45.96 10.67
CA THR A 220 0.98 -45.59 9.25
C THR A 220 -0.46 -45.62 8.76
N THR A 221 -0.80 -44.68 7.87
CA THR A 221 -2.15 -44.54 7.31
C THR A 221 -2.14 -44.42 5.80
N VAL A 222 -2.62 -45.43 5.10
CA VAL A 222 -2.54 -45.53 3.63
C VAL A 222 -3.94 -45.59 3.01
N ALA A 223 -4.21 -44.70 2.05
CA ALA A 223 -5.43 -44.74 1.25
C ALA A 223 -5.24 -45.63 0.00
N THR A 224 -6.23 -46.48 -0.31
CA THR A 224 -6.19 -47.41 -1.46
C THR A 224 -7.55 -47.45 -2.18
N GLY A 225 -7.55 -47.51 -3.51
CA GLY A 225 -8.77 -47.50 -4.32
C GLY A 225 -9.41 -46.13 -4.52
N LEU A 226 -8.76 -45.02 -4.11
CA LEU A 226 -9.19 -43.68 -4.48
C LEU A 226 -8.77 -43.47 -5.94
N PRO A 227 -9.68 -43.25 -6.91
CA PRO A 227 -9.28 -43.05 -8.29
C PRO A 227 -8.62 -41.68 -8.46
N SER A 228 -7.61 -41.59 -9.34
CA SER A 228 -6.95 -40.33 -9.73
C SER A 228 -7.88 -39.34 -10.47
N LYS A 229 -9.16 -39.69 -10.64
CA LYS A 229 -10.19 -38.86 -11.26
C LYS A 229 -11.57 -39.22 -10.70
N VAL A 230 -12.29 -38.22 -10.23
CA VAL A 230 -13.65 -38.32 -9.69
C VAL A 230 -14.62 -37.58 -10.61
N VAL A 231 -15.71 -38.23 -11.02
CA VAL A 231 -16.75 -37.60 -11.86
C VAL A 231 -17.81 -36.96 -10.96
N ALA A 232 -18.10 -35.69 -11.21
CA ALA A 232 -19.11 -34.94 -10.47
C ALA A 232 -20.48 -35.63 -10.54
N GLY A 233 -21.12 -35.81 -9.39
CA GLY A 233 -22.40 -36.51 -9.24
C GLY A 233 -22.30 -38.00 -8.88
N GLU A 234 -21.13 -38.64 -9.02
CA GLU A 234 -20.93 -40.06 -8.71
C GLU A 234 -20.24 -40.28 -7.34
N TRP A 235 -20.46 -41.44 -6.73
CA TRP A 235 -19.73 -41.86 -5.53
C TRP A 235 -18.56 -42.76 -5.92
N VAL A 236 -17.34 -42.38 -5.56
CA VAL A 236 -16.18 -43.27 -5.56
C VAL A 236 -16.01 -43.86 -4.16
N THR A 237 -15.57 -45.12 -4.06
CA THR A 237 -15.36 -45.81 -2.78
C THR A 237 -13.92 -46.26 -2.69
N PHE A 238 -13.26 -45.92 -1.60
CA PHE A 238 -11.86 -46.22 -1.31
C PHE A 238 -11.72 -46.71 0.13
N ARG A 239 -10.50 -47.02 0.55
CA ARG A 239 -10.21 -47.59 1.86
C ARG A 239 -9.03 -46.89 2.50
N LEU A 240 -9.21 -46.47 3.75
CA LEU A 240 -8.11 -46.10 4.63
C LEU A 240 -7.68 -47.34 5.42
N ARG A 241 -6.40 -47.70 5.31
CA ARG A 241 -5.76 -48.70 6.17
C ARG A 241 -4.93 -47.98 7.23
N VAL A 242 -5.19 -48.30 8.49
CA VAL A 242 -4.43 -47.83 9.66
C VAL A 242 -3.61 -49.00 10.18
N THR A 243 -2.30 -48.87 10.28
CA THR A 243 -1.38 -49.96 10.67
C THR A 243 -0.51 -49.56 11.84
N ASN A 244 -0.52 -50.36 12.90
CA ASN A 244 0.46 -50.28 13.98
C ASN A 244 1.69 -51.12 13.57
N GLU A 245 2.76 -50.45 13.21
CA GLU A 245 4.05 -51.06 12.85
C GLU A 245 4.97 -51.26 14.07
N SER A 246 4.58 -50.74 15.23
CA SER A 246 5.32 -50.86 16.50
C SER A 246 5.28 -52.28 17.09
N ALA A 247 6.13 -52.51 18.10
CA ALA A 247 6.12 -53.71 18.92
C ALA A 247 5.10 -53.69 20.08
N GLN A 248 4.35 -52.59 20.27
CA GLN A 248 3.40 -52.40 21.37
C GLN A 248 1.96 -52.40 20.87
N THR A 249 1.00 -52.63 21.77
CA THR A 249 -0.43 -52.38 21.45
C THR A 249 -0.69 -50.89 21.62
N MET A 250 -1.46 -50.30 20.70
CA MET A 250 -2.01 -48.97 20.85
C MET A 250 -3.44 -49.10 21.37
N ASP A 251 -3.79 -48.41 22.45
CA ASP A 251 -5.07 -48.64 23.13
C ASP A 251 -6.22 -47.91 22.44
N ASP A 252 -6.13 -46.60 22.21
CA ASP A 252 -7.12 -45.84 21.44
C ASP A 252 -6.45 -45.15 20.23
N VAL A 253 -6.77 -45.60 19.01
CA VAL A 253 -6.25 -45.03 17.76
C VAL A 253 -7.32 -44.20 17.06
N HIS A 254 -6.99 -42.95 16.74
CA HIS A 254 -7.86 -41.93 16.17
C HIS A 254 -7.43 -41.64 14.71
N PRO A 255 -8.08 -42.26 13.71
CA PRO A 255 -7.79 -41.99 12.31
C PRO A 255 -8.62 -40.82 11.77
N TYR A 256 -7.99 -40.02 10.91
CA TYR A 256 -8.53 -38.82 10.29
C TYR A 256 -8.54 -38.97 8.78
N ALA A 257 -9.58 -38.44 8.14
CA ALA A 257 -9.58 -38.22 6.70
C ALA A 257 -10.40 -36.98 6.34
N PHE A 258 -9.85 -36.10 5.51
CA PHE A 258 -10.59 -34.97 4.94
C PHE A 258 -10.33 -34.85 3.43
N ALA A 259 -11.14 -34.04 2.75
CA ALA A 259 -11.01 -33.83 1.31
C ALA A 259 -11.21 -32.35 0.97
N HIS A 260 -10.31 -31.82 0.15
CA HIS A 260 -10.28 -30.43 -0.33
C HIS A 260 -10.41 -30.42 -1.85
N ALA A 261 -11.02 -29.36 -2.42
CA ALA A 261 -11.14 -29.17 -3.86
C ALA A 261 -11.00 -27.71 -4.28
N THR A 262 -10.39 -27.50 -5.44
CA THR A 262 -10.29 -26.20 -6.11
C THR A 262 -10.77 -26.30 -7.56
N ASP A 263 -11.11 -25.17 -8.17
CA ASP A 263 -11.30 -25.09 -9.62
C ASP A 263 -9.99 -25.34 -10.40
N THR A 264 -10.06 -25.41 -11.74
CA THR A 264 -8.88 -25.65 -12.60
C THR A 264 -7.79 -24.58 -12.53
N SER A 265 -7.99 -23.47 -11.79
CA SER A 265 -6.96 -22.47 -11.56
C SER A 265 -6.18 -22.69 -10.26
N GLY A 266 -6.71 -23.51 -9.34
CA GLY A 266 -6.18 -23.67 -7.98
C GLY A 266 -6.44 -22.49 -7.05
N LEU A 267 -7.12 -21.43 -7.53
CA LEU A 267 -7.31 -20.18 -6.77
C LEU A 267 -8.67 -20.06 -6.08
N LYS A 268 -9.64 -20.89 -6.49
CA LYS A 268 -10.99 -20.88 -5.92
C LYS A 268 -11.28 -22.20 -5.23
N ASP A 269 -11.50 -22.14 -3.92
CA ASP A 269 -12.02 -23.25 -3.12
C ASP A 269 -13.43 -23.67 -3.59
N THR A 270 -13.65 -24.98 -3.61
CA THR A 270 -14.88 -25.68 -4.01
C THR A 270 -15.14 -26.91 -3.12
N SER A 271 -14.49 -26.97 -1.96
CA SER A 271 -14.57 -28.08 -0.99
C SER A 271 -15.96 -28.23 -0.40
N ASP A 272 -16.76 -27.16 -0.37
CA ASP A 272 -18.19 -27.16 -0.01
C ASP A 272 -19.04 -28.07 -0.92
N LEU A 273 -18.54 -28.36 -2.14
CA LEU A 273 -19.16 -29.25 -3.10
C LEU A 273 -18.68 -30.71 -2.96
N LEU A 274 -17.76 -31.01 -2.04
CA LEU A 274 -17.36 -32.37 -1.71
C LEU A 274 -18.22 -32.96 -0.58
N ARG A 275 -18.39 -34.29 -0.63
CA ARG A 275 -19.02 -35.09 0.42
C ARG A 275 -18.14 -36.29 0.69
N LEU A 276 -17.44 -36.30 1.83
CA LEU A 276 -16.70 -37.46 2.33
C LEU A 276 -17.54 -38.18 3.39
N GLN A 277 -17.59 -39.51 3.32
CA GLN A 277 -18.31 -40.35 4.27
C GLN A 277 -17.53 -41.62 4.59
N TRP A 278 -17.70 -42.13 5.81
CA TRP A 278 -16.99 -43.29 6.31
C TRP A 278 -17.92 -44.38 6.84
N SER A 279 -17.43 -45.62 6.84
CA SER A 279 -18.07 -46.78 7.46
C SER A 279 -17.00 -47.79 7.89
N SER A 280 -17.21 -48.44 9.03
CA SER A 280 -16.26 -49.38 9.63
C SER A 280 -16.95 -50.73 9.92
N ALA A 281 -16.20 -51.68 10.51
CA ALA A 281 -16.78 -52.92 11.00
C ALA A 281 -17.73 -52.69 12.21
N SER A 282 -17.48 -51.65 13.02
CA SER A 282 -18.30 -51.26 14.16
C SER A 282 -19.49 -50.38 13.77
N SER A 283 -19.38 -49.56 12.71
CA SER A 283 -20.46 -48.75 12.15
C SER A 283 -20.66 -49.01 10.66
N THR A 284 -21.56 -49.93 10.33
CA THR A 284 -21.87 -50.36 8.95
C THR A 284 -22.77 -49.38 8.18
N ALA A 285 -23.29 -48.35 8.87
CA ALA A 285 -23.91 -47.20 8.23
C ALA A 285 -22.85 -46.23 7.69
N TRP A 286 -23.21 -45.45 6.67
CA TRP A 286 -22.35 -44.39 6.16
C TRP A 286 -22.56 -43.11 6.97
N ASN A 287 -21.54 -42.73 7.73
CA ASN A 287 -21.51 -41.50 8.52
C ASN A 287 -20.81 -40.41 7.68
N THR A 288 -21.28 -39.17 7.79
CA THR A 288 -20.59 -38.03 7.15
C THR A 288 -19.36 -37.70 7.98
N VAL A 289 -18.23 -37.46 7.31
CA VAL A 289 -17.08 -36.80 7.93
C VAL A 289 -17.46 -35.33 8.14
N ASP A 290 -17.41 -34.87 9.39
CA ASP A 290 -17.62 -33.47 9.75
C ASP A 290 -16.33 -32.66 9.63
N GLU A 291 -16.37 -31.38 10.03
CA GLU A 291 -15.25 -30.45 9.87
C GLU A 291 -13.99 -30.86 10.67
N SER A 292 -14.11 -31.74 11.68
CA SER A 292 -12.96 -32.27 12.43
C SER A 292 -12.17 -33.35 11.66
N GLY A 293 -12.71 -33.91 10.56
CA GLY A 293 -12.08 -35.02 9.84
C GLY A 293 -12.11 -36.38 10.57
N THR A 294 -12.65 -36.44 11.79
CA THR A 294 -12.57 -37.61 12.69
C THR A 294 -13.37 -38.80 12.17
N LEU A 295 -12.78 -39.99 12.22
CA LEU A 295 -13.43 -41.26 11.87
C LEU A 295 -13.68 -42.11 13.14
N SER A 296 -14.19 -43.35 13.01
CA SER A 296 -14.30 -44.23 14.18
C SER A 296 -12.94 -44.55 14.79
N THR A 297 -12.78 -44.26 16.09
CA THR A 297 -11.70 -44.77 16.94
C THR A 297 -11.56 -46.30 16.78
N ILE A 298 -10.32 -46.76 16.71
CA ILE A 298 -9.95 -48.18 16.65
C ILE A 298 -9.31 -48.53 17.98
N SER A 299 -9.99 -49.37 18.75
CA SER A 299 -9.60 -49.70 20.13
C SER A 299 -9.77 -51.20 20.41
N PRO A 300 -8.72 -51.95 20.83
CA PRO A 300 -7.29 -51.64 20.72
C PRO A 300 -6.67 -52.12 19.40
N LEU A 301 -5.63 -51.42 18.91
CA LEU A 301 -4.85 -51.82 17.73
C LEU A 301 -3.53 -52.48 18.13
N LYS A 302 -3.49 -53.81 18.08
CA LYS A 302 -2.34 -54.63 18.48
C LYS A 302 -1.09 -54.39 17.61
N ALA A 303 0.08 -54.65 18.18
CA ALA A 303 1.38 -54.66 17.49
C ALA A 303 1.32 -55.45 16.16
N GLY A 304 1.77 -54.84 15.06
CA GLY A 304 1.76 -55.42 13.72
C GLY A 304 0.36 -55.61 13.10
N ALA A 305 -0.72 -55.16 13.75
CA ALA A 305 -2.07 -55.27 13.23
C ALA A 305 -2.48 -54.04 12.40
N HIS A 306 -3.51 -54.22 11.57
CA HIS A 306 -4.12 -53.14 10.82
C HIS A 306 -5.64 -53.18 10.93
N SER A 307 -6.27 -52.02 10.75
CA SER A 307 -7.71 -51.85 10.60
C SER A 307 -8.01 -51.17 9.27
N ASP A 308 -9.11 -51.58 8.64
CA ASP A 308 -9.54 -51.10 7.32
C ASP A 308 -10.87 -50.33 7.46
N ILE A 309 -10.84 -49.01 7.29
CA ILE A 309 -12.02 -48.13 7.24
C ILE A 309 -12.42 -47.92 5.78
N LYS A 310 -13.72 -48.07 5.48
CA LYS A 310 -14.27 -47.78 4.15
C LYS A 310 -14.60 -46.30 4.07
N LEU A 311 -14.12 -45.65 3.03
CA LEU A 311 -14.42 -44.26 2.72
C LEU A 311 -15.16 -44.18 1.39
N ARG A 312 -16.04 -43.20 1.24
CA ARG A 312 -16.60 -42.83 -0.06
C ARG A 312 -16.61 -41.32 -0.22
N LEU A 313 -16.24 -40.87 -1.40
CA LEU A 313 -16.16 -39.46 -1.78
C LEU A 313 -17.11 -39.21 -2.95
N LYS A 314 -17.76 -38.05 -2.94
CA LYS A 314 -18.55 -37.55 -4.06
C LYS A 314 -18.37 -36.04 -4.19
N ALA A 315 -18.01 -35.58 -5.37
CA ALA A 315 -18.23 -34.19 -5.77
C ALA A 315 -19.71 -34.03 -6.18
N ASP A 316 -20.37 -32.94 -5.79
CA ASP A 316 -21.75 -32.66 -6.22
C ASP A 316 -21.86 -32.60 -7.75
N ALA A 317 -23.03 -32.90 -8.31
CA ALA A 317 -23.23 -32.85 -9.76
C ALA A 317 -23.03 -31.45 -10.37
N LYS A 318 -23.05 -30.39 -9.54
CA LYS A 318 -22.74 -29.00 -9.92
C LYS A 318 -21.26 -28.62 -9.76
N ALA A 319 -20.42 -29.50 -9.21
CA ALA A 319 -19.01 -29.20 -9.04
C ALA A 319 -18.36 -28.89 -10.41
N PRO A 320 -17.60 -27.79 -10.53
CA PRO A 320 -16.86 -27.50 -11.74
C PRO A 320 -15.77 -28.56 -11.96
N ALA A 321 -15.20 -28.60 -13.15
CA ALA A 321 -13.93 -29.29 -13.32
C ALA A 321 -12.85 -28.60 -12.47
N GLY A 322 -11.91 -29.36 -11.93
CA GLY A 322 -10.96 -28.85 -10.95
C GLY A 322 -10.01 -29.91 -10.42
N HIS A 323 -9.31 -29.57 -9.33
CA HIS A 323 -8.34 -30.45 -8.67
C HIS A 323 -8.77 -30.69 -7.22
N GLY A 324 -8.75 -31.95 -6.80
CA GLY A 324 -9.03 -32.34 -5.43
C GLY A 324 -7.86 -33.09 -4.79
N ALA A 325 -7.83 -33.06 -3.46
CA ALA A 325 -6.89 -33.81 -2.66
C ALA A 325 -7.63 -34.46 -1.49
N ALA A 326 -7.39 -35.74 -1.25
CA ALA A 326 -7.79 -36.43 -0.03
C ALA A 326 -6.57 -36.53 0.88
N PHE A 327 -6.76 -36.24 2.15
CA PHE A 327 -5.74 -36.29 3.19
C PHE A 327 -6.12 -37.37 4.18
N VAL A 328 -5.16 -38.18 4.61
CA VAL A 328 -5.35 -39.20 5.66
C VAL A 328 -4.22 -39.14 6.67
N ALA A 329 -4.56 -39.24 7.95
CA ALA A 329 -3.62 -39.20 9.07
C ALA A 329 -4.16 -40.05 10.22
N GLY A 330 -3.39 -40.19 11.29
CA GLY A 330 -3.90 -40.73 12.54
C GLY A 330 -2.94 -40.54 13.69
N TYR A 331 -3.48 -40.49 14.90
CA TYR A 331 -2.74 -40.57 16.14
C TYR A 331 -3.28 -41.71 17.02
N TYR A 332 -2.57 -42.02 18.10
CA TYR A 332 -3.03 -42.90 19.16
C TYR A 332 -2.71 -42.32 20.52
N ILE A 333 -3.51 -42.68 21.51
CA ILE A 333 -3.31 -42.42 22.93
C ILE A 333 -3.41 -43.78 23.64
N ASN A 334 -2.51 -44.05 24.58
CA ASN A 334 -2.51 -45.26 25.40
C ASN A 334 -3.03 -45.00 26.81
N ASP A 335 -3.44 -46.07 27.51
CA ASP A 335 -3.88 -46.02 28.92
C ASP A 335 -2.80 -45.45 29.88
N ASP A 336 -1.53 -45.41 29.47
CA ASP A 336 -0.39 -44.89 30.24
C ASP A 336 0.01 -43.45 29.88
N GLU A 337 -0.88 -42.70 29.20
CA GLU A 337 -0.68 -41.33 28.72
C GLU A 337 0.44 -41.21 27.65
N SER A 338 1.01 -42.32 27.17
CA SER A 338 1.90 -42.31 26.00
C SER A 338 1.09 -42.23 24.71
N CYS A 339 1.48 -41.30 23.83
CA CYS A 339 0.77 -41.05 22.59
C CYS A 339 1.75 -40.86 21.43
N GLY A 340 1.26 -40.99 20.20
CA GLY A 340 2.08 -40.88 19.00
C GLY A 340 1.25 -40.86 17.73
N GLY A 341 1.85 -40.43 16.62
CA GLY A 341 1.11 -40.23 15.37
C GLY A 341 1.87 -40.55 14.10
N THR A 342 1.12 -40.53 13.00
CA THR A 342 1.66 -40.51 11.63
C THR A 342 2.57 -39.29 11.45
N PRO A 343 3.69 -39.39 10.70
CA PRO A 343 4.67 -38.30 10.56
C PRO A 343 4.16 -37.06 9.80
N GLY A 344 2.92 -37.09 9.33
CA GLY A 344 2.20 -36.03 8.63
C GLY A 344 0.95 -36.61 7.96
N ALA A 345 0.07 -35.76 7.42
CA ALA A 345 -1.07 -36.22 6.64
C ALA A 345 -0.63 -36.65 5.23
N GLU A 346 -0.86 -37.91 4.86
CA GLU A 346 -0.62 -38.38 3.49
C GLU A 346 -1.64 -37.76 2.53
N MET A 347 -1.15 -37.09 1.49
CA MET A 347 -1.97 -36.42 0.48
C MET A 347 -2.06 -37.22 -0.82
N TYR A 348 -3.30 -37.48 -1.26
CA TYR A 348 -3.65 -38.20 -2.47
C TYR A 348 -4.43 -37.29 -3.43
N GLU A 349 -3.83 -36.91 -4.56
CA GLU A 349 -4.44 -35.98 -5.52
C GLU A 349 -5.31 -36.69 -6.58
N PHE A 350 -6.40 -36.04 -6.99
CA PHE A 350 -7.31 -36.49 -8.03
C PHE A 350 -7.90 -35.32 -8.83
N ASP A 351 -8.17 -35.52 -10.12
CA ASP A 351 -8.92 -34.54 -10.92
C ASP A 351 -10.43 -34.65 -10.67
N ILE A 352 -11.14 -33.53 -10.62
CA ILE A 352 -12.61 -33.49 -10.67
C ILE A 352 -13.03 -33.27 -12.12
N ALA A 353 -13.77 -34.23 -12.68
CA ALA A 353 -14.33 -34.18 -14.02
C ALA A 353 -15.81 -33.78 -13.98
N ALA A 354 -16.26 -32.97 -14.95
CA ALA A 354 -17.65 -32.53 -15.03
C ALA A 354 -18.66 -33.70 -15.15
N ALA A 355 -19.85 -33.52 -14.59
CA ALA A 355 -20.89 -34.55 -14.54
C ALA A 355 -21.24 -35.15 -15.92
N GLY A 356 -21.42 -36.48 -15.97
CA GLY A 356 -21.72 -37.22 -17.20
C GLY A 356 -20.50 -37.49 -18.10
N SER A 357 -19.30 -37.09 -17.69
CA SER A 357 -18.05 -37.50 -18.35
C SER A 357 -17.79 -39.00 -18.15
N ASN A 358 -17.34 -39.71 -19.18
CA ASN A 358 -16.84 -41.09 -19.02
C ASN A 358 -15.33 -41.05 -18.72
N PRO A 359 -14.87 -41.45 -17.52
CA PRO A 359 -13.45 -41.37 -17.15
C PRO A 359 -12.62 -42.51 -17.76
N GLY A 360 -13.25 -43.57 -18.26
CA GLY A 360 -12.57 -44.79 -18.70
C GLY A 360 -11.96 -45.59 -17.55
N LYS A 361 -10.89 -46.32 -17.81
CA LYS A 361 -10.03 -46.90 -16.76
C LYS A 361 -9.06 -45.83 -16.28
N VAL A 362 -9.27 -45.32 -15.08
CA VAL A 362 -8.33 -44.44 -14.39
C VAL A 362 -7.54 -45.24 -13.35
N PRO A 363 -6.25 -44.94 -13.13
CA PRO A 363 -5.48 -45.53 -12.05
C PRO A 363 -5.97 -44.99 -10.69
N ASP A 364 -5.54 -45.63 -9.61
CA ASP A 364 -5.65 -45.08 -8.27
C ASP A 364 -4.76 -43.83 -8.15
N ALA A 365 -5.12 -42.91 -7.26
CA ALA A 365 -4.27 -41.81 -6.83
C ALA A 365 -3.09 -42.37 -6.02
N GLU A 366 -1.89 -41.89 -6.31
CA GLU A 366 -0.67 -42.22 -5.56
C GLU A 366 -0.40 -41.14 -4.50
N PRO A 367 0.13 -41.49 -3.31
CA PRO A 367 0.50 -40.50 -2.31
C PRO A 367 1.66 -39.64 -2.82
N LYS A 368 1.61 -38.33 -2.59
CA LYS A 368 2.76 -37.47 -2.92
C LYS A 368 3.93 -37.72 -1.95
N PRO A 369 5.15 -37.95 -2.46
CA PRO A 369 6.31 -38.14 -1.60
C PRO A 369 6.68 -36.81 -0.93
N ASP A 370 6.73 -36.83 0.41
CA ASP A 370 7.17 -35.70 1.21
C ASP A 370 8.64 -35.36 0.89
N LYS A 371 8.92 -34.06 0.70
CA LYS A 371 10.19 -33.53 0.19
C LYS A 371 11.10 -33.06 1.33
N THR A 372 11.13 -33.81 2.43
CA THR A 372 11.87 -33.44 3.64
C THR A 372 12.88 -34.54 4.02
N PRO A 373 14.18 -34.42 3.62
CA PRO A 373 15.20 -35.36 4.06
C PRO A 373 15.53 -35.16 5.53
N ALA A 374 15.37 -36.20 6.35
CA ALA A 374 15.83 -36.19 7.73
C ALA A 374 17.35 -35.93 7.80
N PRO A 375 17.84 -35.05 8.70
CA PRO A 375 19.28 -34.83 8.87
C PRO A 375 19.93 -36.05 9.53
N GLY A 376 20.63 -36.87 8.74
CA GLY A 376 21.44 -37.95 9.28
C GLY A 376 22.61 -37.42 10.14
N PRO A 377 23.03 -38.13 11.20
CA PRO A 377 24.02 -37.64 12.15
C PRO A 377 25.42 -37.55 11.49
N THR A 378 25.92 -36.32 11.30
CA THR A 378 27.30 -36.11 10.82
C THR A 378 28.31 -36.33 11.95
N PRO A 379 29.30 -37.23 11.80
CA PRO A 379 30.35 -37.44 12.79
C PRO A 379 31.32 -36.24 12.84
N SER A 380 31.78 -35.93 14.05
CA SER A 380 32.68 -34.81 14.34
C SER A 380 34.09 -35.01 13.77
N ALA A 381 34.66 -33.95 13.18
CA ALA A 381 36.06 -33.92 12.72
C ALA A 381 36.73 -32.56 13.01
N THR A 382 37.39 -32.51 14.18
CA THR A 382 38.65 -31.82 14.49
C THR A 382 39.07 -30.59 13.66
N ALA A 383 39.04 -29.41 14.30
CA ALA A 383 39.73 -28.21 13.81
C ALA A 383 41.26 -28.29 13.94
N PRO A 384 41.99 -27.50 13.13
CA PRO A 384 43.15 -26.76 13.64
C PRO A 384 43.09 -25.24 13.38
N ALA A 385 43.95 -24.52 14.12
CA ALA A 385 43.89 -23.09 14.42
C ALA A 385 44.28 -22.12 13.27
N PRO A 386 43.92 -20.82 13.35
CA PRO A 386 44.14 -19.84 12.29
C PRO A 386 45.57 -19.29 12.22
N ARG A 387 45.96 -18.78 11.04
CA ARG A 387 47.15 -17.91 10.84
C ARG A 387 46.72 -16.52 10.34
N PRO A 388 47.34 -15.42 10.84
CA PRO A 388 46.92 -14.05 10.54
C PRO A 388 47.82 -13.31 9.53
N LEU A 389 47.49 -12.02 9.32
CA LEU A 389 48.23 -10.92 8.66
C LEU A 389 48.17 -10.79 7.12
N GLY A 390 47.34 -9.83 6.68
CA GLY A 390 47.85 -8.51 6.25
C GLY A 390 48.20 -8.31 4.77
N GLY A 391 47.71 -7.20 4.17
CA GLY A 391 48.12 -6.79 2.83
C GLY A 391 47.17 -5.81 2.12
N ALA A 392 46.95 -4.61 2.66
CA ALA A 392 46.30 -3.54 1.90
C ALA A 392 47.32 -2.87 0.97
N ALA A 393 47.15 -3.00 -0.34
CA ALA A 393 47.96 -2.34 -1.37
C ALA A 393 47.08 -1.43 -2.24
N THR A 394 47.64 -0.31 -2.67
CA THR A 394 46.91 0.85 -3.20
C THR A 394 47.02 1.01 -4.71
N GLN A 395 45.89 1.35 -5.35
CA GLN A 395 45.75 1.98 -6.69
C GLN A 395 46.11 1.11 -7.92
N PRO A 396 45.69 1.47 -9.16
CA PRO A 396 45.01 2.71 -9.58
C PRO A 396 43.70 2.54 -10.39
N VAL A 397 42.95 3.64 -10.49
CA VAL A 397 41.88 3.85 -11.48
C VAL A 397 42.45 4.09 -12.89
N ASN A 398 41.76 3.59 -13.91
CA ASN A 398 42.06 3.91 -15.31
C ASN A 398 40.79 3.75 -16.17
N GLY A 399 40.31 4.81 -16.83
CA GLY A 399 39.05 4.73 -17.61
C GLY A 399 38.58 6.04 -18.24
N SER A 400 38.67 6.15 -19.56
CA SER A 400 38.36 7.34 -20.36
C SER A 400 38.08 6.94 -21.82
N LEU A 401 37.31 7.67 -22.63
CA LEU A 401 36.68 8.99 -22.43
C LEU A 401 35.42 9.08 -23.33
N ALA A 402 34.37 9.83 -22.95
CA ALA A 402 33.30 10.21 -23.87
C ALA A 402 32.93 11.69 -23.71
N ALA A 403 33.18 12.48 -24.76
CA ALA A 403 32.98 13.91 -24.77
C ALA A 403 31.98 14.33 -25.86
N THR A 404 30.98 15.12 -25.47
CA THR A 404 30.20 16.03 -26.31
C THR A 404 29.82 17.21 -25.42
N GLY A 405 29.87 18.48 -25.83
CA GLY A 405 30.21 19.06 -27.13
C GLY A 405 29.73 20.50 -27.11
N SER A 406 30.55 21.42 -26.61
CA SER A 406 30.16 22.80 -26.35
C SER A 406 29.91 23.61 -27.63
N SER A 407 29.10 24.65 -27.54
CA SER A 407 29.27 25.86 -28.35
C SER A 407 28.85 27.08 -27.54
N ALA A 408 29.80 27.96 -27.28
CA ALA A 408 29.59 29.25 -26.63
C ALA A 408 29.80 30.37 -27.66
N ALA A 409 28.88 31.34 -27.71
CA ALA A 409 29.04 32.58 -28.47
C ALA A 409 28.36 33.74 -27.73
N VAL A 410 29.18 34.68 -27.24
CA VAL A 410 28.86 35.92 -26.50
C VAL A 410 30.01 36.87 -26.91
N PRO A 411 29.82 38.16 -27.31
CA PRO A 411 29.27 39.25 -26.49
C PRO A 411 28.46 40.31 -27.31
N GLN A 412 28.09 41.52 -26.86
CA GLN A 412 28.27 42.27 -25.60
C GLN A 412 26.96 42.95 -25.17
N LEU A 413 26.78 43.25 -23.87
CA LEU A 413 26.47 44.60 -23.35
C LEU A 413 26.42 44.57 -21.80
N ALA A 414 27.12 45.49 -21.16
CA ALA A 414 27.19 45.62 -19.70
C ALA A 414 26.56 46.93 -19.24
N LEU A 415 25.92 46.95 -18.06
CA LEU A 415 26.10 47.95 -16.99
C LEU A 415 25.19 47.65 -15.77
N ALA A 416 25.74 47.81 -14.55
CA ALA A 416 25.11 48.17 -13.25
C ALA A 416 23.76 47.53 -12.80
N ALA A 417 23.52 47.13 -11.54
CA ALA A 417 24.31 47.08 -10.29
C ALA A 417 23.64 46.03 -9.36
N ALA A 418 24.37 45.04 -8.83
CA ALA A 418 24.99 45.01 -7.48
C ALA A 418 24.02 44.94 -6.26
N ALA A 419 23.82 43.74 -5.71
CA ALA A 419 23.45 43.49 -4.30
C ALA A 419 23.86 42.06 -3.85
N THR A 420 25.11 41.93 -3.41
CA THR A 420 25.70 40.96 -2.45
C THR A 420 25.11 39.54 -2.25
N VAL A 421 25.96 38.53 -2.50
CA VAL A 421 25.88 37.14 -2.02
C VAL A 421 26.40 37.03 -0.58
N ALA A 422 25.77 36.22 0.28
CA ALA A 422 26.43 35.61 1.45
C ALA A 422 25.67 34.38 2.00
N ALA A 423 26.36 33.23 2.04
CA ALA A 423 26.10 32.01 2.85
C ALA A 423 24.71 31.30 2.77
N GLY A 424 24.62 29.98 2.91
CA GLY A 424 25.67 28.98 3.10
C GLY A 424 25.08 27.64 3.51
N ALA A 425 25.74 26.54 3.15
CA ALA A 425 25.38 25.22 3.63
C ALA A 425 25.83 25.01 5.09
N GLY A 426 25.11 24.18 5.84
CA GLY A 426 25.58 23.56 7.09
C GLY A 426 25.16 24.24 8.39
N ALA A 427 24.18 23.64 9.07
CA ALA A 427 23.87 23.92 10.47
C ALA A 427 23.24 22.69 11.18
N VAL A 428 24.00 21.60 11.31
CA VAL A 428 23.73 20.54 12.29
C VAL A 428 24.95 20.37 13.19
N PHE A 429 25.11 21.24 14.18
CA PHE A 429 25.73 20.91 15.48
C PHE A 429 25.62 22.04 16.52
N VAL A 430 25.91 21.70 17.78
CA VAL A 430 26.05 22.58 18.96
C VAL A 430 24.75 23.09 19.61
N VAL A 431 24.11 22.20 20.36
CA VAL A 431 23.54 22.58 21.67
C VAL A 431 24.65 22.49 22.72
N ARG A 432 25.22 23.62 23.16
CA ARG A 432 25.70 23.76 24.55
C ARG A 432 25.96 25.20 25.00
N ARG A 433 25.51 25.47 26.23
CA ARG A 433 26.06 26.45 27.20
C ARG A 433 25.66 27.93 27.05
N ARG A 434 24.51 28.29 27.66
CA ARG A 434 24.38 29.56 28.39
C ARG A 434 25.50 29.68 29.45
N LYS A 435 26.10 30.87 29.64
CA LYS A 435 25.86 31.74 30.81
C LYS A 435 26.88 32.91 30.93
N ALA A 436 26.33 34.09 31.26
CA ALA A 436 26.96 35.30 31.83
C ALA A 436 27.86 36.19 30.95
N GLY A 437 27.69 37.52 31.11
CA GLY A 437 28.66 38.54 30.70
C GLY A 437 28.08 39.80 30.07
N SER A 438 27.44 40.68 30.84
CA SER A 438 27.22 42.08 30.42
C SER A 438 28.49 42.90 30.62
N ALA A 439 28.86 43.78 29.68
CA ALA A 439 29.31 45.17 29.92
C ALA A 439 29.91 45.82 28.65
N ALA A 440 29.70 47.14 28.55
CA ALA A 440 30.18 48.12 27.55
C ALA A 440 29.28 48.30 26.31
#